data_AF-A0A5Q4ED42-F1
#
_entry.id   AF-A0A5Q4ED42-F1
#
_cell.length_a   1.000
_cell.length_b   1.000
_cell.length_c   1.000
_cell.angle_alpha   90.00
_cell.angle_beta   90.00
_cell.angle_gamma   90.00
#
_symmetry.space_group_name_H-M   'P 1'
#
loop_
_entity.id
_entity.type
_entity.pdbx_description
1 polymer ?
#
loop_
_entity_poly.entity_id
_entity_poly.type
_entity_poly.pdbx_seq_one_letter_code
_entity_poly.pdbx_strand_id
1 'polypeptide(L)' 'MPRLQSDQPNQSTLKDLRKRAGLSQEALARILDVSGKTVSNWERGMSVASLTVPQMKALCDALGVTLNELPNDFSS' A
#
# COMPACT_ATOMS: atom_id res chain seq x y z
N MET A 1 -2.79 14.67 -24.94
CA MET A 1 -3.51 14.62 -23.64
C MET A 1 -3.14 13.30 -22.95
N PRO A 2 -2.88 13.27 -21.63
CA PRO A 2 -2.22 12.15 -20.96
C PRO A 2 -3.10 10.91 -20.99
N ARG A 3 -2.47 9.74 -21.18
CA ARG A 3 -3.16 8.44 -21.23
C ARG A 3 -3.84 8.18 -19.88
N LEU A 4 -5.17 8.06 -19.89
CA LEU A 4 -5.92 7.31 -18.90
C LEU A 4 -5.47 5.84 -19.04
N GLN A 5 -4.42 5.47 -18.33
CA GLN A 5 -3.99 4.08 -18.23
C GLN A 5 -5.04 3.34 -17.39
N SER A 6 -5.94 2.66 -18.12
CA SER A 6 -6.43 1.32 -17.82
C SER A 6 -6.75 1.03 -16.35
N ASP A 7 -8.03 1.22 -16.02
CA ASP A 7 -8.76 0.52 -14.96
C ASP A 7 -8.59 -1.00 -15.15
N GLN A 8 -7.49 -1.52 -14.65
CA GLN A 8 -7.25 -2.95 -14.51
C GLN A 8 -6.99 -3.16 -13.03
N PRO A 9 -7.70 -4.08 -12.35
CA PRO A 9 -7.32 -4.55 -11.02
C PRO A 9 -6.02 -5.34 -11.19
N ASN A 10 -4.92 -4.62 -11.39
CA ASN A 10 -3.61 -5.22 -11.50
C ASN A 10 -3.31 -5.74 -10.10
N GLN A 11 -3.20 -7.06 -9.97
CA GLN A 11 -2.86 -7.82 -8.76
C GLN A 11 -1.48 -7.42 -8.22
N SER A 12 -1.33 -6.14 -7.89
CA SER A 12 -0.09 -5.51 -7.50
C SER A 12 -0.05 -5.65 -5.99
N THR A 13 0.99 -6.31 -5.50
CA THR A 13 1.17 -6.47 -4.06
C THR A 13 1.37 -5.11 -3.41
N LEU A 14 1.15 -5.02 -2.09
CA LEU A 14 1.48 -3.80 -1.33
C LEU A 14 2.94 -3.35 -1.59
N LYS A 15 3.84 -4.32 -1.73
CA LYS A 15 5.26 -4.09 -2.02
C LYS A 15 5.48 -3.45 -3.38
N ASP A 16 4.73 -3.85 -4.41
CA ASP A 16 4.84 -3.28 -5.76
C ASP A 16 4.31 -1.85 -5.78
N LEU A 17 3.16 -1.62 -5.15
CA LEU A 17 2.59 -0.27 -5.00
C LEU A 17 3.55 0.66 -4.27
N ARG A 18 4.14 0.20 -3.16
CA ARG A 18 5.11 0.97 -2.38
C ARG A 18 6.35 1.31 -3.20
N LYS A 19 6.89 0.34 -3.95
CA LYS A 19 8.06 0.55 -4.83
C LYS A 19 7.75 1.53 -5.96
N ARG A 20 6.56 1.45 -6.56
CA ARG A 20 6.10 2.39 -7.60
C ARG A 20 6.00 3.82 -7.06
N ALA A 21 5.56 3.97 -5.81
CA ALA A 21 5.56 5.25 -5.10
C ALA A 21 6.95 5.72 -4.63
N GLY A 22 8.02 4.94 -4.86
CA GLY A 22 9.38 5.27 -4.45
C GLY A 22 9.61 5.21 -2.94
N LEU A 23 8.73 4.54 -2.19
CA LEU A 23 8.78 4.50 -0.74
C LEU A 23 9.58 3.30 -0.24
N SER A 24 10.32 3.47 0.87
CA SER A 24 10.84 2.34 1.66
C SER A 24 9.78 1.81 2.63
N GLN A 25 9.97 0.60 3.18
CA GLN A 25 9.07 0.08 4.22
C GLN A 25 8.98 1.04 5.42
N GLU A 26 10.10 1.63 5.83
CA GLU A 26 10.13 2.63 6.91
C GLU A 26 9.45 3.94 6.54
N ALA A 27 9.59 4.41 5.30
CA ALA A 27 8.91 5.61 4.85
C ALA A 27 7.39 5.43 4.89
N LEU A 28 6.88 4.31 4.38
CA LEU A 28 5.46 3.97 4.44
C LEU A 28 4.99 3.81 5.89
N ALA A 29 5.79 3.15 6.73
CA ALA A 29 5.45 2.94 8.13
C ALA A 29 5.30 4.27 8.89
N ARG A 30 6.20 5.23 8.66
CA ARG A 30 6.11 6.59 9.24
C ARG A 30 4.85 7.34 8.82
N ILE A 31 4.44 7.21 7.55
CA ILE A 31 3.21 7.85 7.06
C ILE A 31 1.96 7.27 7.75
N LEU A 32 1.97 5.96 7.98
CA LEU A 32 0.84 5.25 8.60
C LEU A 32 0.89 5.24 10.13
N ASP A 33 1.91 5.86 10.72
CA ASP A 33 2.17 5.81 12.16
C ASP A 33 2.23 4.36 12.71
N VAL A 34 2.93 3.49 11.98
CA VAL A 34 3.20 2.10 12.39
C VAL A 34 4.70 1.82 12.39
N SER A 35 5.10 0.66 12.91
CA SER A 35 6.50 0.25 12.85
C SER A 35 6.88 -0.27 11.45
N GLY A 36 8.13 -0.07 11.02
CA GLY A 36 8.64 -0.66 9.78
C GLY A 36 8.52 -2.19 9.76
N LYS A 37 8.62 -2.83 10.93
CA LYS A 37 8.37 -4.27 11.11
C LYS A 37 6.93 -4.66 10.80
N THR A 38 5.96 -3.81 11.12
CA THR A 38 4.54 -4.01 10.79
C THR A 38 4.35 -4.06 9.28
N VAL A 39 4.90 -3.09 8.54
CA VAL A 39 4.83 -3.09 7.07
C VAL A 39 5.53 -4.32 6.47
N SER A 40 6.71 -4.67 6.99
CA SER A 40 7.41 -5.89 6.60
C SER A 40 6.59 -7.16 6.88
N ASN A 41 5.82 -7.18 7.99
CA ASN A 41 4.97 -8.32 8.32
C ASN A 41 3.72 -8.41 7.42
N TRP A 42 3.20 -7.28 6.95
CA TRP A 42 2.14 -7.28 5.94
C TRP A 42 2.66 -7.85 4.62
N GLU A 43 3.79 -7.34 4.13
CA GLU A 43 4.35 -7.72 2.81
C GLU A 43 4.73 -9.21 2.67
N ARG A 44 4.89 -9.97 3.76
CA ARG A 44 5.13 -11.43 3.67
C ARG A 44 4.00 -12.27 4.29
N GLY A 45 2.86 -11.65 4.63
CA GLY A 45 1.66 -12.36 5.09
C GLY A 45 1.70 -12.90 6.53
N MET A 46 2.55 -12.38 7.41
CA MET A 46 2.62 -12.83 8.82
C MET A 46 1.60 -12.12 9.71
N SER A 47 0.97 -11.06 9.23
CA SER A 47 -0.07 -10.33 9.96
C SER A 47 -1.05 -9.70 8.98
N VAL A 48 -2.32 -9.74 9.33
CA VAL A 48 -3.37 -8.99 8.62
C VAL A 48 -3.25 -7.51 8.98
N ALA A 49 -3.36 -6.65 7.97
CA ALA A 49 -3.33 -5.21 8.19
C ALA A 49 -4.64 -4.75 8.84
N SER A 50 -4.54 -4.29 10.08
CA SER A 50 -5.62 -3.58 10.77
C SER A 50 -5.28 -2.10 10.75
N LEU A 51 -5.85 -1.38 9.78
CA LEU A 51 -5.68 0.05 9.61
C LEU A 51 -6.97 0.77 10.00
N THR A 52 -6.83 1.88 10.73
CA THR A 52 -7.93 2.81 10.95
C THR A 52 -8.29 3.53 9.63
N VAL A 53 -9.50 4.08 9.53
CA VAL A 53 -9.92 4.85 8.34
C VAL A 53 -8.95 5.98 7.98
N PRO A 54 -8.40 6.77 8.92
CA PRO A 54 -7.37 7.77 8.61
C PRO A 54 -6.09 7.16 8.03
N GLN A 55 -5.60 6.05 8.59
CA GLN A 55 -4.40 5.38 8.08
C GLN A 55 -4.66 4.78 6.68
N MET A 56 -5.86 4.24 6.44
CA MET A 56 -6.24 3.75 5.12
C MET A 56 -6.24 4.88 4.08
N LYS A 57 -6.77 6.06 4.43
CA LYS A 57 -6.70 7.23 3.56
C LYS A 57 -5.27 7.67 3.30
N ALA A 58 -4.43 7.71 4.33
CA ALA A 58 -3.01 8.04 4.22
C ALA A 58 -2.25 7.01 3.35
N LEU A 59 -2.61 5.73 3.43
CA LEU A 59 -2.06 4.67 2.57
C LEU A 59 -2.38 4.95 1.10
N CYS A 60 -3.65 5.18 0.78
CA CYS A 60 -4.09 5.49 -0.58
C CYS A 60 -3.37 6.73 -1.14
N ASP A 61 -3.30 7.80 -0.36
CA ASP A 61 -2.63 9.05 -0.73
C ASP A 61 -1.12 8.84 -0.99
N ALA A 62 -0.44 8.16 -0.07
CA ALA A 62 0.99 7.88 -0.16
C ALA A 62 1.36 6.98 -1.35
N LEU A 63 0.49 6.03 -1.68
CA LEU A 63 0.67 5.12 -2.80
C LEU A 63 0.19 5.72 -4.14
N GLY A 64 -0.56 6.82 -4.10
CA GLY A 64 -1.17 7.44 -5.27
C GLY A 64 -2.22 6.55 -5.93
N VAL A 65 -2.95 5.76 -5.13
CA VAL A 65 -3.96 4.80 -5.59
C VAL A 65 -5.28 4.99 -4.85
N THR A 66 -6.36 4.54 -5.46
CA THR A 66 -7.68 4.46 -4.82
C THR A 66 -7.84 3.17 -4.02
N LEU A 67 -8.86 3.11 -3.15
CA LEU A 67 -9.20 1.91 -2.38
C LEU A 67 -9.44 0.68 -3.26
N ASN A 68 -10.01 0.86 -4.46
CA ASN A 68 -10.32 -0.23 -5.39
C ASN A 68 -9.07 -0.83 -6.06
N GLU A 69 -7.97 -0.08 -6.08
CA GLU A 69 -6.68 -0.52 -6.62
C GLU A 69 -5.81 -1.21 -5.57
N LEU A 70 -6.20 -1.14 -4.29
CA LEU A 70 -5.51 -1.89 -3.24
C LEU A 70 -5.82 -3.39 -3.40
N PRO A 71 -4.82 -4.26 -3.16
CA PRO A 71 -5.08 -5.68 -3.12
C PRO A 71 -5.97 -6.04 -1.91
N ASN A 72 -6.76 -7.10 -2.05
CA ASN A 72 -7.62 -7.60 -0.96
C ASN A 72 -6.83 -8.08 0.27
N ASP A 73 -5.54 -8.37 0.08
CA ASP A 73 -4.60 -8.70 1.16
C ASP A 73 -3.21 -8.13 0.83
N PHE A 74 -2.41 -7.84 1.86
CA PHE A 74 -1.09 -7.23 1.71
C PHE A 74 0.07 -8.23 1.64
N SER A 75 -0.21 -9.54 1.76
CA SER A 75 0.77 -10.58 1.50
C SER A 75 1.23 -10.56 0.04
N SER A 76 2.50 -10.90 -0.16
CA SER A 76 3.14 -11.08 -1.47
C SER A 76 3.57 -12.52 -1.65
#